data_AF-A0A0R2CI80-F1
#
_entry.id   AF-A0A0R2CI80-F1
#
_cell.length_a   1.000
_cell.length_b   1.000
_cell.length_c   1.000
_cell.angle_alpha   90.00
_cell.angle_beta   90.00
_cell.angle_gamma   90.00
#
_symmetry.space_group_name_H-M   'P 1'
#
loop_
_entity.id
_entity.type
_entity.pdbx_description
1 polymer ?
#
loop_
_entity_poly.entity_id
_entity_poly.type
_entity_poly.pdbx_seq_one_letter_code
_entity_poly.pdbx_strand_id
1 'polypeptide(L)'
;MENIIFTLEFDSDQSNETTNEYLAKGWQLLHVGQKSYIDSSGNLLCNTSYVIGATQQVYDAWKKEQLQLRQTALRVKDFVISNDNGNF
;
A
#
# COMPACT_ATOMS: atom_id res chain seq x y z
N MET A 1 11.30 -21.74 1.69
CA MET A 1 10.51 -20.51 1.50
C MET A 1 10.22 -20.41 0.03
N GLU A 2 8.98 -20.09 -0.36
CA GLU A 2 8.74 -19.63 -1.73
C GLU A 2 9.66 -18.44 -2.04
N ASN A 3 10.03 -18.23 -3.31
CA ASN A 3 10.89 -17.12 -3.71
C ASN A 3 10.16 -15.79 -3.56
N ILE A 4 10.13 -15.25 -2.34
CA ILE A 4 9.72 -13.88 -2.06
C ILE A 4 10.77 -12.94 -2.67
N ILE A 5 10.33 -12.03 -3.53
CA ILE A 5 11.21 -11.07 -4.21
C ILE A 5 10.93 -9.62 -3.83
N PHE A 6 9.81 -9.38 -3.14
CA PHE A 6 9.34 -8.05 -2.79
C PHE A 6 8.51 -8.13 -1.51
N THR A 7 8.62 -7.09 -0.68
CA THR A 7 7.92 -7.00 0.60
C THR A 7 7.22 -5.66 0.77
N LEU A 8 6.09 -5.67 1.47
CA LEU A 8 5.42 -4.48 1.97
C LEU A 8 5.33 -4.55 3.50
N GLU A 9 5.43 -3.40 4.15
CA GLU A 9 5.22 -3.24 5.58
C GLU A 9 4.02 -2.31 5.80
N PHE A 10 3.11 -2.70 6.71
CA PHE A 10 1.99 -1.88 7.14
C PHE A 10 2.00 -1.71 8.66
N ASP A 11 2.04 -0.46 9.12
CA ASP A 11 2.13 -0.09 10.54
C ASP A 11 1.16 1.05 10.94
N SER A 12 0.12 1.33 10.15
CA SER A 12 -1.00 2.22 10.48
C SER A 12 -2.14 1.54 11.26
N ASP A 13 -3.12 2.32 11.72
CA ASP A 13 -4.32 1.84 12.43
C ASP A 13 -5.17 0.85 11.61
N GLN A 14 -5.11 0.94 10.27
CA GLN A 14 -5.85 0.06 9.36
C GLN A 14 -5.02 -1.14 8.86
N SER A 15 -3.81 -1.34 9.40
CA SER A 15 -2.86 -2.32 8.85
C SER A 15 -3.39 -3.75 8.85
N ASN A 16 -4.25 -4.12 9.80
CA ASN A 16 -4.85 -5.45 9.80
C ASN A 16 -5.77 -5.66 8.59
N GLU A 17 -6.65 -4.70 8.33
CA GLU A 17 -7.58 -4.73 7.20
C GLU A 17 -6.81 -4.70 5.88
N THR A 18 -5.89 -3.75 5.72
CA THR A 18 -5.02 -3.67 4.52
C THR A 18 -4.24 -4.96 4.31
N THR A 19 -3.66 -5.54 5.36
CA THR A 19 -2.94 -6.82 5.24
C THR A 19 -3.87 -7.93 4.73
N ASN A 20 -5.09 -8.04 5.25
CA ASN A 20 -6.05 -9.05 4.81
C ASN A 20 -6.42 -8.93 3.33
N GLU A 21 -6.57 -7.71 2.81
CA GLU A 21 -6.81 -7.48 1.37
C GLU A 21 -5.67 -8.01 0.50
N TYR A 22 -4.42 -7.79 0.92
CA TYR A 22 -3.25 -8.29 0.20
C TYR A 22 -3.12 -9.82 0.34
N LEU A 23 -3.39 -10.39 1.51
CA LEU A 23 -3.42 -11.84 1.69
C LEU A 23 -4.46 -12.50 0.76
N ALA A 24 -5.63 -11.89 0.58
CA ALA A 24 -6.65 -12.36 -0.37
C ALA A 24 -6.19 -12.31 -1.84
N LYS A 25 -5.22 -11.43 -2.16
CA LYS A 25 -4.57 -11.34 -3.48
C LYS A 25 -3.38 -12.31 -3.64
N GLY A 26 -3.14 -13.20 -2.69
CA GLY A 26 -2.09 -14.22 -2.74
C GLY A 26 -0.73 -13.78 -2.18
N TRP A 27 -0.68 -12.66 -1.45
CA TRP A 27 0.51 -12.31 -0.68
C TRP A 27 0.68 -13.23 0.52
N GLN A 28 1.91 -13.36 1.01
CA GLN A 28 2.24 -14.22 2.15
C GLN A 28 2.57 -13.39 3.38
N LEU A 29 1.98 -13.72 4.52
CA LEU A 29 2.36 -13.12 5.79
C LEU A 29 3.75 -13.64 6.22
N LEU A 30 4.71 -12.74 6.38
CA LEU A 30 6.08 -13.08 6.77
C LEU A 30 6.34 -12.79 8.25
N HIS A 31 5.79 -11.69 8.76
CA HIS A 31 6.00 -11.26 10.14
C HIS A 31 4.83 -10.43 10.65
N VAL A 32 4.57 -10.56 11.95
CA VAL A 32 3.72 -9.65 12.74
C VAL A 32 4.52 -9.25 13.97
N GLY A 33 4.67 -7.95 14.18
CA GLY A 33 5.47 -7.40 15.25
C GLY A 33 4.93 -6.06 15.73
N GLN A 34 5.74 -5.37 16.53
CA GLN A 34 5.46 -4.03 16.99
C GLN A 34 6.55 -3.09 16.50
N LYS A 35 6.14 -1.88 16.13
CA LYS A 35 7.04 -0.80 15.75
C LYS A 35 6.74 0.42 16.59
N SER A 36 7.78 0.93 17.21
CA SER A 36 7.69 2.13 18.03
C SER A 36 8.20 3.34 17.25
N TYR A 37 7.53 4.47 17.40
CA TYR A 37 7.95 5.74 16.83
C TYR A 37 7.61 6.89 17.78
N ILE A 38 8.28 8.02 17.59
CA ILE A 38 7.99 9.26 18.30
C ILE A 38 7.12 10.11 17.38
N ASP A 39 5.94 10.51 17.85
CA ASP A 39 5.07 11.42 17.11
C ASP A 39 5.61 12.87 17.13
N SER A 40 4.96 13.77 16.39
CA SER A 40 5.34 15.19 16.35
C SER A 40 5.20 15.90 17.69
N SER A 41 4.46 15.32 18.65
CA SER A 41 4.27 15.85 20.01
C SER A 41 5.29 15.28 21.00
N GLY A 42 6.19 14.39 20.56
CA GLY A 42 7.20 13.76 21.41
C GLY A 42 6.71 12.52 22.17
N ASN A 43 5.50 12.04 21.89
CA ASN A 43 4.97 10.83 22.53
C ASN A 43 5.53 9.58 21.87
N LEU A 44 5.91 8.59 22.70
CA LEU A 44 6.22 7.25 22.22
C LEU A 44 4.92 6.51 21.90
N LEU A 45 4.72 6.22 20.62
CA LEU A 45 3.61 5.41 20.12
C LEU A 45 4.13 4.05 19.66
N CYS A 46 3.26 3.04 19.72
CA CYS A 46 3.55 1.68 19.29
C CYS A 46 2.41 1.18 18.41
N ASN A 47 2.72 0.82 17.17
CA ASN A 47 1.76 0.22 16.26
C ASN A 47 2.12 -1.23 15.97
N THR A 48 1.10 -2.05 15.69
CA THR A 48 1.32 -3.38 15.15
C THR A 48 1.81 -3.25 13.70
N SER A 49 2.94 -3.88 13.38
CA SER A 49 3.51 -3.92 12.04
C SER A 49 3.28 -5.30 11.42
N TYR A 50 2.80 -5.32 10.18
CA TYR A 50 2.61 -6.51 9.36
C TYR A 50 3.56 -6.45 8.17
N VAL A 51 4.39 -7.48 8.01
CA VAL A 51 5.26 -7.62 6.84
C VAL A 51 4.73 -8.75 5.97
N ILE A 52 4.42 -8.42 4.72
CA ILE A 52 3.97 -9.38 3.72
C ILE A 52 4.95 -9.49 2.56
N GLY A 53 5.03 -10.66 1.95
CA GLY A 53 5.90 -10.99 0.83
C GLY A 53 5.12 -11.37 -0.42
N ALA A 54 5.65 -10.98 -1.57
CA ALA A 54 5.16 -11.39 -2.88
C ALA A 54 6.19 -12.28 -3.58
N THR A 55 5.69 -13.35 -4.19
CA THR A 55 6.41 -14.07 -5.26
C THR A 55 6.45 -13.22 -6.53
N GLN A 56 7.22 -13.65 -7.53
CA GLN A 56 7.32 -12.94 -8.82
C GLN A 56 5.95 -12.69 -9.46
N GLN A 57 5.07 -13.70 -9.50
CA GLN A 57 3.74 -13.57 -10.10
C GLN A 57 2.87 -12.54 -9.37
N VAL A 58 2.87 -12.57 -8.03
CA VAL A 58 2.08 -11.64 -7.19
C VAL A 58 2.61 -10.21 -7.35
N TYR A 59 3.93 -10.04 -7.39
CA TYR A 59 4.56 -8.73 -7.57
C TYR A 59 4.28 -8.15 -8.96
N ASP A 60 4.31 -8.96 -10.02
CA ASP A 60 4.01 -8.52 -11.38
C ASP A 60 2.54 -8.09 -11.53
N ALA A 61 1.61 -8.82 -10.91
CA ALA A 61 0.21 -8.45 -10.84
C ALA A 61 0.02 -7.11 -10.12
N TRP A 62 0.66 -6.93 -8.97
CA TRP A 62 0.61 -5.68 -8.20
C TRP A 62 1.18 -4.50 -9.00
N LYS A 63 2.34 -4.66 -9.67
CA LYS A 63 2.91 -3.61 -10.53
C LYS A 63 1.95 -3.16 -11.63
N LYS A 64 1.23 -4.11 -12.24
CA LYS A 64 0.22 -3.81 -13.27
C LYS A 64 -0.95 -3.02 -12.69
N GLU A 65 -1.46 -3.41 -11.52
CA GLU A 65 -2.51 -2.68 -10.79
C GLU A 65 -2.06 -1.24 -10.47
N GLN A 66 -0.86 -1.07 -9.92
CA GLN A 66 -0.30 0.25 -9.59
C GLN A 66 -0.14 1.15 -10.83
N LEU A 67 0.30 0.57 -11.95
CA LEU A 67 0.41 1.31 -13.21
C LEU A 67 -0.96 1.81 -13.70
N GLN A 68 -1.99 0.95 -13.62
CA GLN A 68 -3.36 1.31 -14.01
C GLN A 68 -3.93 2.40 -13.11
N LEU A 69 -3.74 2.30 -11.80
CA LEU A 69 -4.16 3.33 -10.83
C LEU A 69 -3.50 4.67 -11.14
N ARG A 70 -2.19 4.69 -11.41
CA ARG A 70 -1.47 5.91 -11.78
C ARG A 70 -2.00 6.54 -13.07
N GLN A 71 -2.25 5.73 -14.10
CA GLN A 71 -2.82 6.21 -15.36
C GLN A 71 -4.24 6.77 -15.18
N THR A 72 -5.04 6.15 -14.33
CA THR A 72 -6.38 6.66 -14.00
C THR A 72 -6.31 7.97 -13.24
N ALA A 73 -5.43 8.09 -12.24
CA ALA A 73 -5.24 9.33 -11.49
C ALA A 73 -4.79 10.50 -12.39
N LEU A 74 -3.90 10.24 -13.35
CA LEU A 74 -3.48 11.24 -14.33
C LEU A 74 -4.66 11.70 -15.21
N ARG A 75 -5.46 10.76 -15.72
CA ARG A 75 -6.64 11.10 -16.53
C ARG A 75 -7.66 11.93 -15.75
N VAL A 76 -7.89 11.61 -14.48
CA VAL A 76 -8.78 12.40 -13.61
C VAL A 76 -8.23 13.81 -13.40
N LYS A 77 -6.92 13.94 -13.15
CA LYS A 77 -6.27 15.24 -13.00
C LYS A 77 -6.42 16.10 -14.26
N ASP A 78 -6.21 15.53 -15.44
CA ASP A 78 -6.33 16.24 -16.70
C ASP A 78 -7.78 16.69 -16.95
N PHE A 79 -8.76 15.86 -16.62
CA PHE A 79 -10.19 16.20 -16.71
C PHE A 79 -10.60 17.34 -15.78
N VAL A 80 -10.10 17.34 -14.54
CA VAL A 80 -10.36 18.42 -13.58
C VAL A 80 -9.77 19.73 -14.10
N ILE A 81 -8.51 19.71 -14.56
CA ILE A 81 -7.85 20.91 -15.12
C ILE A 81 -8.59 21.44 -16.36
N SER A 82 -9.07 20.58 -17.24
CA SER A 82 -9.81 21.02 -18.43
C SER A 82 -11.14 21.69 -18.08
N ASN A 83 -11.77 21.28 -16.96
CA ASN A 83 -13.06 21.81 -16.54
C ASN A 83 -12.94 23.02 -15.59
N ASP A 84 -11.88 23.13 -14.80
CA ASP A 84 -11.62 24.31 -13.95
C ASP A 84 -11.23 25.55 -14.79
N ASN A 85 -10.70 25.35 -16.00
CA ASN A 85 -10.39 26.44 -16.94
C ASN A 85 -11.61 26.88 -17.79
N GLY A 86 -12.76 26.24 -17.61
CA GLY A 86 -14.02 26.61 -18.26
C GLY A 86 -14.97 27.24 -17.24
N ASN A 87 -14.84 28.55 -17.01
CA ASN A 87 -15.87 29.34 -16.33
C ASN A 87 -17.25 29.04 -16.94
N PHE A 88 -18.22 28.74 -16.07
CA PHE A 88 -19.65 28.84 -16.37
C PHE A 88 -20.03 30.27 -16.74
#